data_AF-I4C1X1-F1
#
_entry.id   AF-I4C1X1-F1
#
_cell.length_a   1.000
_cell.length_b   1.000
_cell.length_c   1.000
_cell.angle_alpha   90.00
_cell.angle_beta   90.00
_cell.angle_gamma   90.00
#
_symmetry.space_group_name_H-M   'P 1'
#
loop_
_entity.id
_entity.type
_entity.pdbx_description
1 polymer ?
#
loop_
_entity_poly.entity_id
_entity_poly.type
_entity_poly.pdbx_seq_one_letter_code
_entity_poly.pdbx_strand_id
1 'polypeptide(L)' 'MTISCSCRIVAEKILLEHRIQLVEDSKGGYHLRKVSKDSRTVLSSNPVHSDPSVLAEARELFPDLLPFSGLPVDAT' A
#
# COMPACT_ATOMS: atom_id res chain seq x y z
N MET A 1 -26.73 2.92 -5.84
CA MET A 1 -25.48 2.37 -6.40
C MET A 1 -24.46 2.32 -5.28
N THR A 2 -24.25 1.16 -4.68
CA THR A 2 -23.14 0.95 -3.76
C THR A 2 -21.90 0.86 -4.63
N ILE A 3 -21.13 1.95 -4.71
CA ILE A 3 -19.81 1.93 -5.34
C ILE A 3 -18.94 1.07 -4.41
N SER A 4 -18.91 -0.24 -4.66
CA SER A 4 -17.87 -1.10 -4.12
C SER A 4 -16.57 -0.68 -4.80
N CYS A 5 -15.89 0.31 -4.24
CA CYS A 5 -14.50 0.60 -4.58
C CYS A 5 -13.74 -0.71 -4.41
N SER A 6 -13.48 -1.39 -5.53
CA SER A 6 -12.92 -2.74 -5.55
C SER A 6 -11.42 -2.64 -5.40
N CYS A 7 -10.98 -2.23 -4.21
CA CYS A 7 -9.56 -2.20 -3.88
C CYS A 7 -9.06 -3.63 -3.75
N ARG A 8 -8.00 -3.98 -4.49
CA ARG A 8 -7.35 -5.29 -4.42
C ARG A 8 -6.18 -5.24 -3.47
N ILE A 9 -6.11 -6.17 -2.53
CA ILE A 9 -4.94 -6.29 -1.65
C ILE A 9 -3.81 -6.90 -2.47
N VAL A 10 -2.74 -6.14 -2.66
CA VAL A 10 -1.53 -6.55 -3.40
C VAL A 10 -0.51 -7.15 -2.45
N ALA A 11 -0.46 -6.62 -1.23
CA ALA A 11 0.46 -7.06 -0.20
C ALA A 11 -0.17 -6.94 1.18
N GLU A 12 0.31 -7.73 2.12
CA GLU A 12 -0.01 -7.55 3.53
C GLU A 12 1.17 -7.91 4.43
N LYS A 13 1.27 -7.21 5.56
CA LYS A 13 2.31 -7.41 6.56
C LYS A 13 1.71 -7.16 7.94
N ILE A 14 2.09 -7.99 8.91
CA ILE A 14 1.63 -7.85 10.30
C ILE A 14 2.77 -7.23 11.10
N LEU A 15 2.50 -6.09 11.74
CA LEU A 15 3.44 -5.30 12.52
C LEU A 15 2.81 -4.92 13.85
N LEU A 16 3.39 -5.39 14.96
CA LEU A 16 3.01 -4.99 16.31
C LEU A 16 1.49 -4.95 16.49
N GLU A 17 0.82 -6.06 16.15
CA GLU A 17 -0.64 -6.26 16.24
C GLU A 17 -1.50 -5.47 15.25
N HIS A 18 -0.89 -4.76 14.30
CA HIS A 18 -1.57 -4.11 13.19
C HIS A 18 -1.27 -4.83 11.89
N ARG A 19 -2.28 -5.07 11.07
CA ARG A 19 -2.11 -5.61 9.72
C ARG A 19 -2.08 -4.44 8.75
N ILE A 20 -0.92 -4.17 8.18
CA ILE A 20 -0.75 -3.19 7.12
C ILE A 20 -0.93 -3.91 5.79
N GLN A 21 -1.77 -3.36 4.92
CA GLN A 21 -2.10 -3.92 3.61
C GLN A 21 -1.77 -2.87 2.56
N LEU A 22 -1.03 -3.26 1.53
CA LEU A 22 -0.90 -2.48 0.31
C LEU A 22 -2.09 -2.81 -0.58
N VAL A 23 -2.89 -1.80 -0.89
CA VAL A 23 -4.12 -1.95 -1.68
C VAL A 23 -3.97 -1.15 -2.96
N GLU A 24 -4.32 -1.78 -4.09
CA GLU A 24 -4.42 -1.15 -5.39
C GLU A 24 -5.90 -0.79 -5.66
N ASP A 25 -6.16 0.49 -5.92
CA ASP A 25 -7.45 0.97 -6.38
C ASP A 25 -7.69 0.63 -7.86
N SER A 26 -8.96 0.65 -8.27
CA SER A 26 -9.43 0.54 -9.65
C SER A 26 -8.73 1.44 -10.68
N LYS A 27 -8.10 2.54 -10.27
CA LYS A 27 -7.31 3.43 -11.13
C LYS A 27 -5.83 3.04 -11.22
N GLY A 28 -5.41 1.92 -10.62
CA GLY A 28 -4.01 1.50 -10.50
C GLY A 28 -3.23 2.29 -9.45
N GLY A 29 -3.92 3.01 -8.57
CA GLY A 29 -3.30 3.76 -7.47
C GLY A 29 -3.03 2.86 -6.27
N TYR A 30 -1.82 2.89 -5.73
CA TYR A 30 -1.48 2.17 -4.50
C TYR A 30 -1.75 3.01 -3.25
N HIS A 31 -2.23 2.37 -2.20
CA HIS A 31 -2.52 2.97 -0.89
C HIS A 31 -2.11 2.01 0.21
N LEU A 32 -1.68 2.55 1.35
CA LEU A 32 -1.51 1.76 2.56
C LEU A 32 -2.79 1.76 3.37
N ARG A 33 -3.24 0.57 3.76
CA ARG A 33 -4.37 0.37 4.65
C ARG A 33 -3.88 -0.30 5.91
N LYS A 34 -4.00 0.38 7.04
CA LYS A 34 -3.70 -0.16 8.36
C LYS A 34 -4.99 -0.66 9.01
N VAL A 35 -5.04 -1.95 9.28
CA VAL A 35 -6.14 -2.64 9.95
C VAL A 35 -5.68 -3.00 11.36
N SER A 36 -6.36 -2.47 12.38
CA SER A 36 -6.10 -2.84 13.77
C SER A 36 -6.50 -4.30 14.06
N LYS A 37 -5.91 -4.92 15.09
CA LYS A 37 -6.18 -6.30 15.53
C LYS A 37 -7.66 -6.66 15.60
N ASP A 38 -8.48 -5.75 16.12
CA ASP A 38 -9.92 -5.94 16.29
C ASP A 38 -10.72 -5.85 14.97
N SER A 39 -10.04 -5.59 13.84
CA SER A 39 -10.64 -5.36 12.52
C SER A 39 -11.69 -4.24 12.46
N ARG A 40 -11.84 -3.48 13.54
CA ARG A 40 -12.79 -2.36 13.67
C ARG A 40 -12.26 -1.06 13.10
N THR A 41 -10.96 -0.85 13.19
CA THR A 41 -10.31 0.39 12.73
C THR A 41 -9.50 0.11 11.49
N VAL A 42 -9.90 0.76 10.40
CA VAL A 42 -9.24 0.69 9.10
C VAL A 42 -8.86 2.10 8.71
N LEU A 43 -7.57 2.43 8.86
CA LEU A 43 -7.01 3.69 8.39
C LEU A 43 -6.44 3.49 6.99
N SER A 44 -6.91 4.26 6.02
CA SER A 44 -6.34 4.25 4.66
C SER A 44 -5.55 5.54 4.47
N SER A 45 -4.32 5.41 4.01
CA SER A 45 -3.44 6.53 3.71
C SER A 45 -3.86 7.22 2.41
N ASN A 46 -3.27 8.39 2.17
CA ASN A 46 -3.25 8.99 0.85
C ASN A 46 -2.63 8.03 -0.19
N PRO A 47 -2.93 8.24 -1.49
CA PRO A 47 -2.25 7.50 -2.54
C PRO A 47 -0.73 7.63 -2.42
N VAL A 48 -0.03 6.50 -2.55
CA VAL A 48 1.43 6.38 -2.51
C VAL A 48 2.10 7.37 -3.50
N HIS A 49 1.48 7.62 -4.66
CA HIS A 49 2.00 8.56 -5.65
C HIS A 49 1.80 10.04 -5.28
N SER A 50 0.86 10.35 -4.39
CA SER A 50 0.57 11.73 -3.96
C SER A 50 1.27 12.12 -2.67
N ASP A 51 1.75 11.15 -1.88
CA ASP A 51 2.37 11.38 -0.59
C ASP A 51 3.73 10.65 -0.48
N PRO A 52 4.85 11.38 -0.49
CA PRO A 52 6.18 10.77 -0.46
C PRO A 52 6.49 10.07 0.86
N SER A 53 5.85 10.46 1.96
CA SER A 53 5.99 9.77 3.26
C SER A 53 5.33 8.41 3.21
N VAL A 54 4.13 8.33 2.62
CA VAL A 54 3.43 7.05 2.38
C VAL A 54 4.24 6.17 1.42
N LEU A 55 4.87 6.74 0.40
CA LEU A 55 5.76 5.99 -0.50
C LEU A 55 6.98 5.40 0.24
N ALA A 56 7.62 6.19 1.10
CA ALA A 56 8.76 5.71 1.89
C ALA A 56 8.33 4.57 2.84
N GLU A 57 7.21 4.74 3.54
CA GLU A 57 6.65 3.71 4.42
C GLU A 57 6.28 2.46 3.63
N ALA A 58 5.59 2.61 2.48
CA ALA A 58 5.18 1.48 1.66
C ALA A 58 6.41 0.70 1.15
N ARG A 59 7.49 1.41 0.77
CA ARG A 59 8.76 0.80 0.33
C ARG A 59 9.48 0.07 1.45
N GLU A 60 9.48 0.60 2.68
CA GLU A 60 10.07 -0.08 3.83
C GLU A 60 9.29 -1.35 4.19
N LEU A 61 7.97 -1.29 4.07
CA LEU A 61 7.09 -2.41 4.39
C LEU A 61 7.07 -3.49 3.31
N PHE A 62 7.00 -3.08 2.04
CA PHE A 62 6.81 -3.91 0.86
C PHE A 62 7.87 -3.60 -0.23
N PRO A 63 9.16 -3.85 0.05
CA PRO A 63 10.23 -3.51 -0.88
C PRO A 63 10.13 -4.26 -2.22
N ASP A 64 9.65 -5.51 -2.21
CA ASP A 64 9.50 -6.35 -3.40
C ASP A 64 8.39 -5.90 -4.36
N LEU A 65 7.39 -5.18 -3.87
CA LEU A 65 6.18 -4.84 -4.63
C LEU A 65 6.17 -3.40 -5.13
N LEU A 66 7.12 -2.59 -4.67
CA LEU A 66 7.28 -1.21 -5.08
C LEU A 66 8.62 -1.06 -5.80
N PRO A 67 8.72 -1.52 -7.07
CA PRO A 67 9.90 -1.29 -7.91
C PRO A 67 10.08 0.18 -8.29
N PHE A 68 9.36 1.13 -7.67
CA PHE A 68 9.54 2.57 -7.84
C PHE A 68 10.95 3.07 -7.45
N SER A 69 11.84 2.18 -6.99
CA SER A 69 13.27 2.46 -6.83
C SER A 69 14.17 1.75 -7.84
N GLY A 70 13.63 1.25 -8.93
CA GLY A 70 14.38 1.03 -10.15
C GLY A 70 14.34 2.31 -10.97
N LEU A 71 15.30 3.20 -10.78
CA LEU A 71 15.97 3.70 -11.98
C LEU A 71 16.26 2.45 -12.83
N PRO A 72 16.01 2.43 -14.15
CA PRO A 72 16.50 1.31 -14.94
C PRO A 72 18.00 1.22 -14.65
N VAL A 73 18.40 0.23 -13.84
CA VAL A 73 19.79 -0.18 -13.79
C VAL A 73 19.95 -0.87 -15.12
N ASP A 74 20.33 -0.03 -16.09
CA ASP A 74 20.74 -0.44 -17.40
C ASP A 74 21.69 -1.62 -17.20
N ALA A 75 21.21 -2.80 -17.60
CA ALA A 75 22.04 -3.98 -17.67
C ALA A 75 22.96 -3.79 -18.88
N THR A 76 24.00 -2.97 -18.70
CA THR A 76 25.18 -2.95 -19.56
C THR A 76 26.15 -4.04 -19.10
#